data_AF-A0A7K9B923-F1
#
_entry.id   AF-A0A7K9B923-F1
#
_cell.length_a   1.000
_cell.length_b   1.000
_cell.length_c   1.000
_cell.angle_alpha   90.00
_cell.angle_beta   90.00
_cell.angle_gamma   90.00
#
_symmetry.space_group_name_H-M   'P 1'
#
loop_
_entity.id
_entity.type
_entity.pdbx_description
1 polymer ?
#
loop_
_entity_poly.entity_id
_entity_poly.type
_entity_poly.pdbx_seq_one_letter_code
_entity_poly.pdbx_strand_id
1 'polypeptide(L)'
;VVQALVEDLLHACHLLTSKTLLPRLEPCIGVGSAFEGWSSDHDTTVYNLLVPLKPPTGHSFHLELGTGGELLDRHGRVRVQLECVCQREQLLGYALCFLHHPEVKLGRHEGPDFLQYLCTHSYLDVEKTSCWLQLVVMNAWLLLPPSHRCKLRLLPASRSCKLRLTSASGGPLFIDILLGVQQGDSQIYLTSQEAEAGLTSSTMWLESCAVLEVLFFRVMARQAPRGSCHLECLQLFAHLVRGTSFSSYCLKTVVMHLLTTIPLSSWHRAHMVERLNDILHYLHRCLERKQLHHFLLGNKRVPAELLLPPAFQTASPPNLFQHMAQEQDAHAQALRDFGKLQDR
;
A
#
# COMPACT_ATOMS: atom_id res chain seq x y z
N VAL A 1 10.40 -7.60 -13.64
CA VAL A 1 11.81 -7.22 -13.36
C VAL A 1 11.94 -6.59 -11.97
N VAL A 2 11.29 -5.46 -11.70
CA VAL A 2 11.40 -4.79 -10.38
C VAL A 2 10.94 -5.67 -9.22
N GLN A 3 9.79 -6.33 -9.34
CA GLN A 3 9.29 -7.23 -8.30
C GLN A 3 10.27 -8.38 -8.03
N ALA A 4 10.78 -9.05 -9.07
CA ALA A 4 11.76 -10.13 -8.92
C ALA A 4 13.05 -9.67 -8.22
N LEU A 5 13.56 -8.48 -8.55
CA LEU A 5 14.72 -7.90 -7.85
C LEU A 5 14.46 -7.71 -6.36
N VAL A 6 13.27 -7.23 -6.00
CA VAL A 6 12.90 -7.06 -4.59
C VAL A 6 12.65 -8.41 -3.92
N GLU A 7 12.13 -9.41 -4.63
CA GLU A 7 12.02 -10.78 -4.12
C GLU A 7 13.40 -11.38 -3.80
N ASP A 8 14.40 -11.21 -4.69
CA ASP A 8 15.78 -11.63 -4.43
C ASP A 8 16.37 -10.94 -3.20
N LEU A 9 16.13 -9.62 -3.08
CA LEU A 9 16.54 -8.83 -1.94
C LEU A 9 15.87 -9.29 -0.64
N LEU A 10 14.56 -9.56 -0.65
CA LEU A 10 13.82 -10.07 0.49
C LEU A 10 14.26 -11.48 0.88
N HIS A 11 14.62 -12.31 -0.11
CA HIS A 11 15.22 -13.61 0.15
C HIS A 11 16.56 -13.47 0.89
N ALA A 12 17.43 -12.57 0.45
CA ALA A 12 18.67 -12.26 1.16
C ALA A 12 18.42 -11.67 2.57
N CYS A 13 17.41 -10.81 2.73
CA CYS A 13 16.97 -10.34 4.05
C CYS A 13 16.54 -11.50 4.96
N HIS A 14 15.80 -12.47 4.42
CA HIS A 14 15.37 -13.65 5.16
C HIS A 14 16.56 -14.49 5.63
N LEU A 15 17.60 -14.68 4.80
CA LEU A 15 18.81 -15.38 5.20
C LEU A 15 19.49 -14.70 6.40
N LEU A 16 19.58 -13.37 6.39
CA LEU A 16 20.16 -12.58 7.48
C LEU A 16 19.34 -12.64 8.77
N THR A 17 18.01 -12.71 8.68
CA THR A 17 17.12 -12.66 9.85
C THR A 17 16.64 -14.03 10.31
N SER A 18 16.92 -15.10 9.56
CA SER A 18 16.42 -16.48 9.79
C SER A 18 16.68 -17.04 11.19
N LYS A 19 17.79 -16.64 11.83
CA LYS A 19 18.17 -17.09 13.19
C LYS A 19 17.80 -16.11 14.30
N THR A 20 17.19 -14.99 13.95
CA THR A 20 16.82 -13.92 14.90
C THR A 20 15.38 -14.07 15.36
N LEU A 21 15.01 -13.38 16.44
CA LEU A 21 13.63 -13.27 16.89
C LEU A 21 12.87 -12.13 16.19
N LEU A 22 13.28 -11.74 14.97
CA LEU A 22 12.70 -10.63 14.23
C LEU A 22 11.58 -11.11 13.30
N PRO A 23 10.68 -10.21 12.87
CA PRO A 23 9.57 -10.56 11.98
C PRO A 23 10.05 -11.18 10.66
N ARG A 24 9.26 -12.11 10.14
CA ARG A 24 9.50 -12.68 8.81
C ARG A 24 8.88 -11.77 7.75
N LEU A 25 9.67 -11.42 6.75
CA LEU A 25 9.22 -10.72 5.55
C LEU A 25 8.64 -11.75 4.57
N GLU A 26 7.39 -11.57 4.14
CA GLU A 26 6.75 -12.38 3.10
C GLU A 26 7.06 -11.82 1.70
N PRO A 27 6.76 -12.58 0.62
CA PRO A 27 6.89 -12.08 -0.74
C PRO A 27 6.16 -10.75 -0.95
N CYS A 28 6.77 -9.84 -1.70
CA CYS A 28 6.21 -8.52 -1.94
C CYS A 28 5.03 -8.56 -2.91
N ILE A 29 4.14 -7.60 -2.75
CA ILE A 29 2.96 -7.38 -3.58
C ILE A 29 3.11 -6.01 -4.24
N GLY A 30 3.14 -5.96 -5.57
CA GLY A 30 3.16 -4.71 -6.31
C GLY A 30 1.85 -3.95 -6.19
N VAL A 31 1.92 -2.68 -5.79
CA VAL A 31 0.76 -1.79 -5.58
C VAL A 31 0.93 -0.42 -6.23
N GLY A 32 -0.19 0.26 -6.50
CA GLY A 32 -0.19 1.59 -7.12
C GLY A 32 0.02 1.57 -8.64
N SER A 33 0.19 2.76 -9.22
CA SER A 33 0.06 3.01 -10.67
C SER A 33 0.91 2.10 -11.56
N ALA A 34 2.14 1.78 -11.16
CA ALA A 34 3.06 0.92 -11.92
C ALA A 34 2.55 -0.53 -12.04
N PHE A 35 1.84 -1.03 -11.03
CA PHE A 35 1.31 -2.39 -10.98
C PHE A 35 -0.18 -2.47 -11.36
N GLU A 36 -0.88 -1.33 -11.28
CA GLU A 36 -2.24 -1.14 -11.79
C GLU A 36 -2.27 -0.88 -13.31
N GLY A 37 -1.11 -0.60 -13.93
CA GLY A 37 -0.93 -0.52 -15.39
C GLY A 37 -1.14 0.87 -15.99
N TRP A 38 -1.15 1.93 -15.17
CA TRP A 38 -1.39 3.31 -15.62
C TRP A 38 -0.30 4.30 -15.15
N SER A 39 0.90 3.83 -14.82
CA SER A 39 2.05 4.74 -14.68
C SER A 39 2.40 5.41 -16.02
N SER A 40 2.87 6.66 -15.99
CA SER A 40 3.33 7.37 -17.19
C SER A 40 4.80 7.04 -17.50
N ASP A 41 5.11 6.82 -18.78
CA ASP A 41 6.50 6.58 -19.24
C ASP A 41 7.37 7.85 -19.20
N HIS A 42 6.75 9.02 -19.14
CA HIS A 42 7.42 10.31 -19.17
C HIS A 42 7.93 10.78 -17.80
N ASP A 43 7.44 10.18 -16.71
CA ASP A 43 7.80 10.56 -15.35
C ASP A 43 8.70 9.53 -14.68
N THR A 44 9.37 9.98 -13.62
CA THR A 44 10.10 9.08 -12.72
C THR A 44 9.10 8.21 -11.96
N THR A 45 8.79 7.04 -12.52
CA THR A 45 7.86 6.08 -11.93
C THR A 45 8.44 5.52 -10.62
N VAL A 46 7.66 5.64 -9.55
CA VAL A 46 7.96 5.01 -8.25
C VAL A 46 7.22 3.69 -8.18
N TYR A 47 7.97 2.60 -8.00
CA TYR A 47 7.41 1.26 -7.83
C TYR A 47 7.12 1.01 -6.36
N ASN A 48 5.84 1.02 -5.97
CA ASN A 48 5.43 0.76 -4.60
C ASN A 48 5.24 -0.74 -4.38
N LEU A 49 5.91 -1.30 -3.39
CA LEU A 49 5.86 -2.72 -3.06
C LEU A 49 5.45 -2.88 -1.60
N LEU A 50 4.33 -3.57 -1.38
CA LEU A 50 3.88 -3.93 -0.05
C LEU A 50 4.53 -5.25 0.36
N VAL A 51 5.20 -5.28 1.51
CA VAL A 51 5.83 -6.47 2.09
C VAL A 51 5.06 -6.86 3.34
N PRO A 52 4.29 -7.96 3.30
CA PRO A 52 3.60 -8.46 4.48
C PRO A 52 4.58 -8.94 5.55
N LEU A 53 4.28 -8.64 6.80
CA LEU A 53 5.01 -9.11 7.98
C LEU A 53 4.27 -10.30 8.60
N LYS A 54 5.04 -11.34 8.95
CA LYS A 54 4.59 -12.39 9.87
C LYS A 54 5.31 -12.24 11.22
N PRO A 55 4.60 -12.50 12.33
CA PRO A 55 5.22 -12.40 13.64
C PRO A 55 6.38 -13.39 13.78
N PRO A 56 7.40 -13.06 14.59
CA PRO A 56 8.45 -14.01 14.93
C PRO A 56 7.89 -15.19 15.74
N THR A 57 8.64 -16.28 15.78
CA THR A 57 8.26 -17.48 16.55
C THR A 57 7.95 -17.12 18.01
N GLY A 58 6.85 -17.66 18.53
CA GLY A 58 6.39 -17.40 19.90
C GLY A 58 5.68 -16.06 20.08
N HIS A 59 5.38 -15.34 19.00
CA HIS A 59 4.60 -14.11 19.01
C HIS A 59 3.42 -14.18 18.04
N SER A 60 2.41 -13.37 18.31
CA SER A 60 1.23 -13.19 17.49
C SER A 60 0.98 -11.69 17.26
N PHE A 61 0.44 -11.36 16.09
CA PHE A 61 -0.01 -10.01 15.76
C PHE A 61 -1.53 -9.94 15.88
N HIS A 62 -2.00 -9.07 16.75
CA HIS A 62 -3.42 -8.75 16.91
C HIS A 62 -3.68 -7.34 16.39
N LEU A 63 -4.57 -7.25 15.40
CA LEU A 63 -4.95 -5.96 14.82
C LEU A 63 -6.04 -5.32 15.68
N GLU A 64 -5.76 -4.13 16.19
CA GLU A 64 -6.71 -3.29 16.90
C GLU A 64 -7.07 -2.11 15.99
N LEU A 65 -8.23 -2.19 15.35
CA LEU A 65 -8.73 -1.11 14.49
C LEU A 65 -9.28 0.03 15.35
N GLY A 66 -9.01 1.28 14.95
CA GLY A 66 -9.53 2.46 15.63
C GLY A 66 -11.06 2.54 15.52
N THR A 67 -11.72 2.97 16.59
CA THR A 67 -13.18 3.18 16.66
C THR A 67 -13.64 4.54 16.12
N GLY A 68 -12.74 5.33 15.53
CA GLY A 68 -13.00 6.71 15.09
C GLY A 68 -13.82 6.79 13.82
N GLY A 69 -15.04 7.32 13.93
CA GLY A 69 -16.02 7.49 12.84
C GLY A 69 -15.75 8.63 11.85
N GLU A 70 -14.51 9.11 11.70
CA GLU A 70 -14.17 10.19 10.73
C GLU A 70 -13.35 9.67 9.55
N LEU A 71 -14.09 9.00 8.67
CA LEU A 71 -14.25 9.25 7.23
C LEU A 71 -13.06 9.34 6.25
N LEU A 72 -11.78 9.26 6.59
CA LEU A 72 -10.73 9.11 5.54
C LEU A 72 -9.53 8.25 5.93
N ASP A 73 -9.37 8.01 7.23
CA ASP A 73 -8.10 7.61 7.81
C ASP A 73 -8.39 6.44 8.74
N ARG A 74 -8.78 5.31 8.12
CA ARG A 74 -9.02 4.06 8.85
C ARG A 74 -7.68 3.58 9.37
N HIS A 75 -7.37 3.91 10.61
CA HIS A 75 -6.12 3.53 11.25
C HIS A 75 -6.33 2.36 12.19
N GLY A 76 -5.25 1.65 12.47
CA GLY A 76 -5.21 0.64 13.52
C GLY A 76 -3.84 0.59 14.18
N ARG A 77 -3.72 -0.27 15.16
CA ARG A 77 -2.45 -0.63 15.79
C ARG A 77 -2.25 -2.13 15.71
N VAL A 78 -1.00 -2.54 15.61
CA VAL A 78 -0.62 -3.95 15.63
C VAL A 78 -0.10 -4.26 17.02
N ARG A 79 -0.92 -4.90 17.85
CA ARG A 79 -0.50 -5.36 19.17
C ARG A 79 0.25 -6.68 19.04
N VAL A 80 1.45 -6.72 19.59
CA VAL A 80 2.25 -7.93 19.68
C VAL A 80 1.98 -8.61 21.02
N GLN A 81 1.63 -9.89 20.98
CA GLN A 81 1.49 -10.72 22.17
C GLN A 81 2.40 -11.93 22.10
N LEU A 82 2.86 -12.39 23.26
CA LEU A 82 3.56 -13.66 23.38
C LEU A 82 2.54 -14.79 23.30
N GLU A 83 2.81 -15.77 22.45
CA GLU A 83 1.97 -16.95 22.26
C GLU A 83 2.60 -18.16 22.97
N CYS A 84 1.77 -18.96 23.65
CA CYS A 84 2.21 -20.21 24.23
C CYS A 84 2.44 -21.25 23.13
N VAL A 85 3.68 -21.72 23.00
CA VAL A 85 4.04 -22.76 22.02
C VAL A 85 4.34 -24.13 22.66
N CYS A 86 4.05 -24.32 23.95
CA CYS A 86 4.36 -25.57 24.69
C CYS A 86 3.78 -26.85 24.05
N GLN A 87 2.59 -26.80 23.45
CA GLN A 87 2.05 -27.97 22.74
C GLN A 87 2.87 -28.32 21.48
N ARG A 88 3.39 -27.31 20.77
CA ARG A 88 4.28 -27.51 19.61
C ARG A 88 5.68 -27.95 20.03
N GLU A 89 6.15 -27.44 21.19
CA GLU A 89 7.40 -27.84 21.82
C GLU A 89 7.44 -29.35 22.12
N GLN A 90 6.36 -29.89 22.67
CA GLN A 90 6.25 -31.32 22.99
C GLN A 90 6.25 -32.24 21.74
N LEU A 91 5.77 -31.74 20.60
CA LEU A 91 5.70 -32.51 19.36
C LEU A 91 6.96 -32.44 18.49
N LEU A 92 7.64 -31.28 18.50
CA LEU A 92 8.76 -31.00 17.59
C LEU A 92 10.11 -30.87 18.31
N GLY A 93 10.15 -30.76 19.64
CA GLY A 93 11.38 -30.75 20.45
C GLY A 93 12.33 -29.55 20.28
N TYR A 94 12.12 -28.68 19.28
CA TYR A 94 13.06 -27.61 18.91
C TYR A 94 12.59 -26.18 19.24
N ALA A 95 11.36 -25.98 19.72
CA ALA A 95 10.78 -24.65 19.97
C ALA A 95 10.44 -24.44 21.44
N LEU A 96 11.32 -23.76 22.20
CA LEU A 96 11.12 -23.49 23.62
C LEU A 96 10.03 -22.41 23.82
N CYS A 97 9.11 -22.62 24.76
CA CYS A 97 8.07 -21.63 25.05
C CYS A 97 8.57 -20.47 25.94
N PHE A 98 8.62 -19.27 25.38
CA PHE A 98 9.03 -18.06 26.09
C PHE A 98 8.12 -17.61 27.23
N LEU A 99 6.87 -18.11 27.30
CA LEU A 99 5.94 -17.79 28.39
C LEU A 99 6.23 -18.61 29.66
N HIS A 100 6.59 -19.88 29.50
CA HIS A 100 6.80 -20.81 30.62
C HIS A 100 8.28 -21.05 30.94
N HIS A 101 9.19 -20.62 30.06
CA HIS A 101 10.64 -20.65 30.26
C HIS A 101 11.27 -19.27 30.01
N PRO A 102 11.02 -18.27 30.88
CA PRO A 102 11.53 -16.90 30.68
C PRO A 102 13.07 -16.83 30.70
N GLU A 103 13.71 -17.78 31.39
CA GLU A 103 15.18 -17.83 31.56
C GLU A 103 15.91 -18.18 30.26
N VAL A 104 15.21 -18.83 29.32
CA VAL A 104 15.71 -19.11 27.97
C VAL A 104 15.88 -17.82 27.15
N LYS A 105 15.11 -16.76 27.45
CA LYS A 105 15.33 -15.43 26.84
C LYS A 105 16.70 -14.86 27.19
N LEU A 106 17.23 -15.16 28.38
CA LEU A 106 18.56 -14.71 28.83
C LEU A 106 19.70 -15.59 28.30
N GLY A 107 19.46 -16.88 28.05
CA GLY A 107 20.53 -17.82 27.65
C GLY A 107 20.94 -17.78 26.17
N ARG A 108 20.06 -17.32 25.27
CA ARG A 108 20.32 -17.23 23.81
C ARG A 108 20.54 -15.78 23.34
N HIS A 109 21.42 -15.04 24.01
CA HIS A 109 21.83 -13.69 23.59
C HIS A 109 22.59 -13.72 22.25
N GLU A 110 21.87 -13.71 21.12
CA GLU A 110 22.41 -13.38 19.79
C GLU A 110 21.65 -12.22 19.11
N GLY A 111 20.92 -11.39 19.87
CA GLY A 111 20.26 -10.19 19.34
C GLY A 111 19.48 -9.37 20.37
N PRO A 112 19.02 -8.15 20.00
CA PRO A 112 18.18 -7.32 20.86
C PRO A 112 16.79 -7.95 21.06
N ASP A 113 16.17 -7.74 22.22
CA ASP A 113 14.80 -8.19 22.48
C ASP A 113 13.86 -7.57 21.45
N PHE A 114 13.13 -8.41 20.71
CA PHE A 114 12.23 -7.98 19.63
C PHE A 114 11.23 -6.90 20.10
N LEU A 115 10.66 -7.08 21.30
CA LEU A 115 9.71 -6.12 21.86
C LEU A 115 10.39 -4.78 22.17
N GLN A 116 11.63 -4.81 22.67
CA GLN A 116 12.37 -3.57 22.93
C GLN A 116 12.84 -2.90 21.64
N TYR A 117 13.15 -3.70 20.61
CA TYR A 117 13.77 -3.24 19.38
C TYR A 117 12.77 -2.69 18.36
N LEU A 118 11.66 -3.40 18.12
CA LEU A 118 10.68 -3.04 17.08
C LEU A 118 9.33 -2.57 17.63
N CYS A 119 9.08 -2.69 18.93
CA CYS A 119 7.83 -2.23 19.53
C CYS A 119 8.02 -0.96 20.37
N THR A 120 6.94 -0.22 20.52
CA THR A 120 6.77 0.81 21.54
C THR A 120 5.67 0.33 22.47
N HIS A 121 6.05 0.01 23.71
CA HIS A 121 5.26 -0.84 24.61
C HIS A 121 4.96 -2.21 23.96
N SER A 122 3.68 -2.56 23.82
CA SER A 122 3.24 -3.82 23.19
C SER A 122 2.77 -3.65 21.74
N TYR A 123 3.05 -2.50 21.11
CA TYR A 123 2.61 -2.21 19.75
C TYR A 123 3.79 -2.14 18.80
N LEU A 124 3.66 -2.78 17.64
CA LEU A 124 4.67 -2.73 16.58
C LEU A 124 4.80 -1.30 16.08
N ASP A 125 5.99 -0.74 16.24
CA ASP A 125 6.28 0.65 15.92
C ASP A 125 6.71 0.76 14.46
N VAL A 126 5.99 1.56 13.68
CA VAL A 126 6.18 1.71 12.25
C VAL A 126 7.55 2.27 11.91
N GLU A 127 8.02 3.27 12.67
CA GLU A 127 9.29 3.93 12.41
C GLU A 127 10.47 3.02 12.76
N LYS A 128 10.40 2.36 13.93
CA LYS A 128 11.42 1.36 14.32
C LYS A 128 11.47 0.21 13.33
N THR A 129 10.32 -0.30 12.91
CA THR A 129 10.24 -1.42 11.95
C THR A 129 10.72 -1.00 10.55
N SER A 130 10.43 0.23 10.12
CA SER A 130 10.92 0.76 8.84
C SER A 130 12.44 0.98 8.87
N CYS A 131 12.97 1.54 9.96
CA CYS A 131 14.41 1.72 10.16
C CYS A 131 15.14 0.36 10.16
N TRP A 132 14.58 -0.64 10.83
CA TRP A 132 15.10 -2.01 10.78
C TRP A 132 15.12 -2.58 9.37
N LEU A 133 14.01 -2.45 8.62
CA LEU A 133 13.94 -2.93 7.23
C LEU A 133 15.04 -2.28 6.38
N GLN A 134 15.23 -0.96 6.50
CA GLN A 134 16.26 -0.24 5.76
C GLN A 134 17.67 -0.80 6.05
N LEU A 135 17.98 -1.08 7.32
CA LEU A 135 19.25 -1.65 7.74
C LEU A 135 19.44 -3.07 7.18
N VAL A 136 18.42 -3.93 7.28
CA VAL A 136 18.49 -5.30 6.74
C VAL A 136 18.62 -5.28 5.22
N VAL A 137 17.90 -4.39 4.53
CA VAL A 137 17.99 -4.23 3.07
C VAL A 137 19.38 -3.79 2.64
N MET A 138 20.03 -2.86 3.36
CA MET A 138 21.41 -2.48 3.04
C MET A 138 22.39 -3.65 3.20
N ASN A 139 22.23 -4.45 4.26
CA ASN A 139 23.07 -5.62 4.48
C ASN A 139 22.81 -6.73 3.45
N ALA A 140 21.53 -6.96 3.12
CA ALA A 140 21.11 -7.94 2.12
C ALA A 140 21.62 -7.58 0.72
N TRP A 141 21.66 -6.29 0.38
CA TRP A 141 22.21 -5.81 -0.88
C TRP A 141 23.67 -6.24 -1.09
N LEU A 142 24.47 -6.34 -0.02
CA LEU A 142 25.88 -6.78 -0.08
C LEU A 142 26.02 -8.29 -0.38
N LEU A 143 24.96 -9.07 -0.16
CA LEU A 143 24.94 -10.51 -0.41
C LEU A 143 24.48 -10.86 -1.83
N LEU A 144 23.86 -9.92 -2.55
CA LEU A 144 23.35 -10.17 -3.89
C LEU A 144 24.51 -10.31 -4.89
N PRO A 145 24.40 -11.21 -5.88
CA PRO A 145 25.47 -11.41 -6.85
C PRO A 145 25.79 -10.11 -7.63
N PRO A 146 27.05 -9.90 -8.05
CA PRO A 146 27.46 -8.73 -8.84
C PRO A 146 26.78 -8.58 -10.21
N SER A 147 25.93 -9.54 -10.61
CA SER A 147 25.15 -9.53 -11.85
C SER A 147 24.26 -8.29 -11.96
N HIS A 148 23.83 -7.71 -10.84
CA HIS A 148 23.16 -6.43 -10.81
C HIS A 148 24.19 -5.30 -10.95
N ARG A 149 24.49 -4.88 -12.20
CA ARG A 149 25.35 -3.72 -12.51
C ARG A 149 24.73 -2.38 -12.11
N CYS A 150 24.09 -2.29 -10.94
CA CYS A 150 23.45 -1.10 -10.44
C CYS A 150 23.95 -0.74 -9.04
N LYS A 151 24.06 0.56 -8.77
CA LYS A 151 24.34 1.09 -7.43
C LYS A 151 23.00 1.30 -6.72
N LEU A 152 22.89 0.79 -5.51
CA LEU A 152 21.75 1.05 -4.64
C LEU A 152 22.07 2.23 -3.71
N ARG A 153 21.12 3.15 -3.57
CA ARG A 153 21.13 4.21 -2.57
C ARG A 153 19.80 4.24 -1.82
N LEU A 154 19.88 4.24 -0.50
CA LEU A 154 18.73 4.51 0.36
C LEU A 154 18.40 6.01 0.35
N LEU A 155 17.11 6.35 0.24
CA LEU A 155 16.60 7.71 0.34
C LEU A 155 15.96 7.93 1.73
N PRO A 156 15.97 9.16 2.25
CA PRO A 156 15.36 9.46 3.54
C PRO A 156 13.86 9.13 3.56
N ALA A 157 13.45 8.31 4.52
CA ALA A 157 12.05 7.97 4.82
C ALA A 157 11.97 7.46 6.26
N SER A 158 10.96 7.90 7.01
CA SER A 158 10.71 7.46 8.39
C SER A 158 9.85 6.19 8.47
N ARG A 159 8.90 6.04 7.53
CA ARG A 159 7.84 5.02 7.60
C ARG A 159 7.81 4.08 6.39
N SER A 160 8.84 4.11 5.55
CA SER A 160 8.99 3.21 4.41
C SER A 160 10.47 3.02 4.06
N CYS A 161 10.80 2.13 3.14
CA CYS A 161 12.15 1.93 2.64
C CYS A 161 12.24 2.35 1.17
N LYS A 162 12.70 3.59 0.94
CA LYS A 162 12.84 4.20 -0.39
C LYS A 162 14.23 3.92 -0.96
N LEU A 163 14.28 3.22 -2.08
CA LEU A 163 15.50 2.82 -2.78
C LEU A 163 15.59 3.53 -4.12
N ARG A 164 16.79 4.02 -4.42
CA ARG A 164 17.18 4.50 -5.75
C ARG A 164 18.24 3.58 -6.31
N LEU A 165 17.94 2.94 -7.45
CA LEU A 165 18.89 2.13 -8.19
C LEU A 165 19.38 2.90 -9.41
N THR A 166 20.70 2.96 -9.61
CA THR A 166 21.31 3.57 -10.79
C THR A 166 22.15 2.54 -11.54
N SER A 167 21.84 2.29 -12.80
CA SER A 167 22.62 1.42 -13.68
C SER A 167 23.51 2.25 -14.61
N ALA A 168 24.56 1.63 -15.16
CA ALA A 168 25.49 2.30 -16.08
C ALA A 168 24.84 2.72 -17.42
N SER A 169 23.73 2.10 -17.81
CA SER A 169 23.11 2.25 -19.13
C SER A 169 21.65 2.72 -19.12
N GLY A 170 21.12 3.15 -17.97
CA GLY A 170 19.70 3.48 -17.83
C GLY A 170 19.40 4.57 -16.80
N GLY A 171 18.18 5.11 -16.88
CA GLY A 171 17.67 6.06 -15.91
C GLY A 171 17.58 5.48 -14.49
N PRO A 172 17.51 6.34 -13.45
CA PRO A 172 17.34 5.88 -12.09
C PRO A 172 15.98 5.19 -11.91
N LEU A 173 15.98 4.03 -11.24
CA LEU A 173 14.78 3.34 -10.81
C LEU A 173 14.48 3.69 -9.35
N PHE A 174 13.23 4.00 -9.03
CA PHE A 174 12.79 4.33 -7.67
C PHE A 174 11.83 3.27 -7.17
N ILE A 175 12.15 2.68 -6.04
CA ILE A 175 11.33 1.67 -5.37
C ILE A 175 10.98 2.20 -3.98
N ASP A 176 9.73 2.05 -3.57
CA ASP A 176 9.30 2.31 -2.21
C ASP A 176 8.73 1.02 -1.61
N ILE A 177 9.39 0.49 -0.59
CA ILE A 177 8.94 -0.72 0.11
C ILE A 177 8.16 -0.29 1.35
N LEU A 178 6.87 -0.61 1.36
CA LEU A 178 5.94 -0.42 2.46
C LEU A 178 5.81 -1.73 3.23
N LEU A 179 5.75 -1.65 4.55
CA LEU A 179 5.46 -2.81 5.38
C LEU A 179 3.95 -2.93 5.57
N GLY A 180 3.44 -4.15 5.71
CA GLY A 180 2.03 -4.38 5.99
C GLY A 180 1.78 -5.56 6.91
N VAL A 181 0.69 -5.50 7.68
CA VAL A 181 0.16 -6.65 8.42
C VAL A 181 -1.23 -6.96 7.88
N GLN A 182 -1.41 -8.18 7.39
CA GLN A 182 -2.65 -8.63 6.76
C GLN A 182 -3.77 -8.79 7.79
N GLN A 183 -4.96 -8.34 7.44
CA GLN A 183 -6.16 -8.51 8.26
C GLN A 183 -6.83 -9.86 7.98
N GLY A 184 -6.61 -10.82 8.86
CA GLY A 184 -7.11 -12.19 8.70
C GLY A 184 -6.67 -12.78 7.36
N ASP A 185 -7.61 -13.40 6.64
CA ASP A 185 -7.38 -13.97 5.31
C ASP A 185 -7.83 -13.03 4.17
N SER A 186 -8.08 -11.75 4.47
CA SER A 186 -8.52 -10.76 3.48
C SER A 186 -7.34 -10.14 2.72
N GLN A 187 -7.65 -9.39 1.65
CA GLN A 187 -6.67 -8.59 0.90
C GLN A 187 -6.51 -7.17 1.48
N ILE A 188 -6.91 -6.96 2.74
CA ILE A 188 -6.77 -5.70 3.48
C ILE A 188 -5.55 -5.78 4.38
N TYR A 189 -4.80 -4.68 4.43
CA TYR A 189 -3.56 -4.58 5.19
C TYR A 189 -3.55 -3.31 6.03
N LEU A 190 -3.05 -3.40 7.25
CA LEU A 190 -2.53 -2.23 7.95
C LEU A 190 -1.11 -1.98 7.45
N THR A 191 -0.85 -0.83 6.83
CA THR A 191 0.42 -0.50 6.18
C THR A 191 1.17 0.59 6.92
N SER A 192 2.48 0.64 6.69
CA SER A 192 3.37 1.67 7.24
C SER A 192 3.19 3.04 6.59
N GLN A 193 2.32 3.16 5.59
CA GLN A 193 2.09 4.40 4.86
C GLN A 193 1.72 5.54 5.83
N GLU A 194 2.25 6.73 5.53
CA GLU A 194 1.94 7.94 6.29
C GLU A 194 0.56 8.46 5.92
N ALA A 195 -0.20 8.89 6.92
CA ALA A 195 -1.49 9.52 6.72
C ALA A 195 -1.32 10.98 6.27
N GLU A 196 -2.24 11.49 5.45
CA GLU A 196 -2.13 12.85 4.90
C GLU A 196 -2.13 13.95 5.97
N ALA A 197 -2.66 13.67 7.17
CA ALA A 197 -2.77 14.66 8.26
C ALA A 197 -1.52 14.81 9.15
N GLY A 198 -0.41 14.11 8.88
CA GLY A 198 0.90 14.35 9.53
C GLY A 198 0.99 14.19 11.06
N LEU A 199 -0.10 13.76 11.72
CA LEU A 199 -0.22 13.68 13.19
C LEU A 199 -0.44 12.24 13.69
N THR A 200 0.20 11.27 13.04
CA THR A 200 0.06 9.86 13.45
C THR A 200 1.17 9.45 14.42
N SER A 201 0.80 8.83 15.55
CA SER A 201 1.77 8.19 16.45
C SER A 201 2.62 7.17 15.66
N SER A 202 3.88 6.99 16.07
CA SER A 202 4.79 5.98 15.49
C SER A 202 4.21 4.55 15.51
N THR A 203 3.21 4.27 16.35
CA THR A 203 2.53 2.96 16.47
C THR A 203 1.26 2.83 15.64
N MET A 204 0.83 3.89 14.96
CA MET A 204 -0.39 3.89 14.13
C MET A 204 -0.07 3.39 12.73
N TRP A 205 -0.86 2.45 12.23
CA TRP A 205 -0.77 1.88 10.89
C TRP A 205 -2.03 2.24 10.10
N LEU A 206 -1.90 2.52 8.80
CA LEU A 206 -3.01 2.90 7.93
C LEU A 206 -3.65 1.68 7.27
N GLU A 207 -4.96 1.51 7.38
CA GLU A 207 -5.68 0.47 6.66
C GLU A 207 -5.72 0.82 5.16
N SER A 208 -5.20 -0.08 4.33
CA SER A 208 -5.01 0.13 2.90
C SER A 208 -5.78 -0.90 2.08
N CYS A 209 -6.44 -0.39 1.03
CA CYS A 209 -7.09 -1.20 0.01
C CYS A 209 -6.22 -1.41 -1.25
N ALA A 210 -4.95 -1.00 -1.24
CA ALA A 210 -4.15 -0.92 -2.46
C ALA A 210 -4.02 -2.26 -3.20
N VAL A 211 -3.99 -3.40 -2.48
CA VAL A 211 -3.98 -4.73 -3.10
C VAL A 211 -5.30 -5.03 -3.81
N LEU A 212 -6.44 -4.65 -3.22
CA LEU A 212 -7.75 -4.79 -3.87
C LEU A 212 -7.90 -3.87 -5.08
N GLU A 213 -7.30 -2.68 -5.07
CA GLU A 213 -7.29 -1.77 -6.22
C GLU A 213 -6.54 -2.38 -7.40
N VAL A 214 -5.36 -2.98 -7.15
CA VAL A 214 -4.62 -3.75 -8.17
C VAL A 214 -5.47 -4.91 -8.70
N LEU A 215 -6.12 -5.66 -7.81
CA LEU A 215 -7.00 -6.76 -8.20
C LEU A 215 -8.19 -6.25 -9.03
N PHE A 216 -8.77 -5.08 -8.69
CA PHE A 216 -9.85 -4.47 -9.44
C PHE A 216 -9.42 -4.18 -10.88
N PHE A 217 -8.31 -3.47 -11.08
CA PHE A 217 -7.80 -3.20 -12.43
C PHE A 217 -7.44 -4.47 -13.18
N ARG A 218 -6.95 -5.51 -12.50
CA ARG A 218 -6.72 -6.83 -13.11
C ARG A 218 -8.01 -7.50 -13.57
N VAL A 219 -9.10 -7.41 -12.80
CA VAL A 219 -10.42 -7.91 -13.21
C VAL A 219 -10.93 -7.12 -14.42
N MET A 220 -10.84 -5.78 -14.38
CA MET A 220 -11.26 -4.93 -15.49
C MET A 220 -10.47 -5.24 -16.77
N ALA A 221 -9.15 -5.37 -16.69
CA ALA A 221 -8.30 -5.69 -17.83
C ALA A 221 -8.59 -7.07 -18.45
N ARG A 222 -9.02 -8.05 -17.65
CA ARG A 222 -9.42 -9.38 -18.14
C ARG A 222 -10.77 -9.36 -18.86
N GLN A 223 -11.68 -8.49 -18.44
CA GLN A 223 -13.04 -8.41 -18.97
C GLN A 223 -13.16 -7.39 -20.11
N ALA A 224 -12.27 -6.40 -20.17
CA ALA A 224 -12.28 -5.36 -21.19
C ALA A 224 -11.96 -5.92 -22.59
N PRO A 225 -12.58 -5.35 -23.65
CA PRO A 225 -12.24 -5.72 -25.02
C PRO A 225 -10.78 -5.37 -25.34
N ARG A 226 -10.21 -6.06 -26.33
CA ARG A 226 -8.89 -5.69 -26.88
C ARG A 226 -8.93 -4.24 -27.37
N GLY A 227 -7.88 -3.48 -27.07
CA GLY A 227 -7.81 -2.05 -27.42
C GLY A 227 -8.67 -1.15 -26.54
N SER A 228 -9.00 -1.58 -25.31
CA SER A 228 -9.62 -0.70 -24.34
C SER A 228 -8.70 0.44 -23.93
N CYS A 229 -9.24 1.66 -23.76
CA CYS A 229 -8.50 2.88 -23.48
C CYS A 229 -8.55 3.34 -22.01
N HIS A 230 -9.11 2.54 -21.09
CA HIS A 230 -9.38 2.99 -19.73
C HIS A 230 -8.11 3.36 -18.94
N LEU A 231 -7.03 2.60 -19.12
CA LEU A 231 -5.73 2.91 -18.49
C LEU A 231 -5.05 4.09 -19.17
N GLU A 232 -5.13 4.20 -20.51
CA GLU A 232 -4.60 5.38 -21.22
C GLU A 232 -5.33 6.67 -20.81
N CYS A 233 -6.66 6.62 -20.62
CA CYS A 233 -7.41 7.76 -20.10
C CYS A 233 -6.93 8.16 -18.70
N LEU A 234 -6.72 7.19 -17.81
CA LEU A 234 -6.23 7.46 -16.45
C LEU A 234 -4.79 7.99 -16.46
N GLN A 235 -3.91 7.46 -17.32
CA GLN A 235 -2.54 7.95 -17.52
C GLN A 235 -2.51 9.43 -17.93
N LEU A 236 -3.34 9.81 -18.91
CA LEU A 236 -3.43 11.18 -19.38
C LEU A 236 -3.85 12.13 -18.25
N PHE A 237 -4.92 11.80 -17.54
CA PHE A 237 -5.39 12.65 -16.44
C PHE A 237 -4.38 12.71 -15.28
N ALA A 238 -3.74 11.60 -14.93
CA ALA A 238 -2.73 11.57 -13.87
C ALA A 238 -1.57 12.53 -14.18
N HIS A 239 -1.22 12.72 -15.46
CA HIS A 239 -0.26 13.73 -15.88
C HIS A 239 -0.84 15.15 -15.81
N LEU A 240 -2.07 15.36 -16.28
CA LEU A 240 -2.69 16.68 -16.36
C LEU A 240 -3.00 17.32 -15.00
N VAL A 241 -3.32 16.51 -13.98
CA VAL A 241 -3.65 17.02 -12.64
C VAL A 241 -2.42 17.34 -11.78
N ARG A 242 -1.20 17.11 -12.27
CA ARG A 242 0.01 17.44 -11.52
C ARG A 242 0.06 18.94 -11.22
N GLY A 243 0.25 19.29 -9.95
CA GLY A 243 0.28 20.69 -9.50
C GLY A 243 -1.10 21.35 -9.40
N THR A 244 -2.17 20.56 -9.48
CA THR A 244 -3.54 20.99 -9.14
C THR A 244 -3.91 20.53 -7.73
N SER A 245 -5.08 20.96 -7.26
CA SER A 245 -5.72 20.45 -6.04
C SER A 245 -6.26 19.01 -6.14
N PHE A 246 -6.20 18.37 -7.32
CA PHE A 246 -6.62 16.97 -7.49
C PHE A 246 -5.45 15.99 -7.35
N SER A 247 -5.64 14.93 -6.55
CA SER A 247 -4.71 13.82 -6.51
C SER A 247 -4.97 12.82 -7.64
N SER A 248 -3.92 12.09 -8.05
CA SER A 248 -4.08 10.94 -8.95
C SER A 248 -4.99 9.86 -8.38
N TYR A 249 -5.08 9.76 -7.04
CA TYR A 249 -5.98 8.85 -6.35
C TYR A 249 -7.47 9.22 -6.54
N CYS A 250 -7.80 10.51 -6.56
CA CYS A 250 -9.15 10.97 -6.88
C CYS A 250 -9.57 10.57 -8.31
N LEU A 251 -8.69 10.78 -9.29
CA LEU A 251 -8.94 10.36 -10.68
C LEU A 251 -9.10 8.85 -10.81
N LYS A 252 -8.23 8.09 -10.13
CA LYS A 252 -8.33 6.63 -10.07
C LYS A 252 -9.71 6.22 -9.57
N THR A 253 -10.16 6.82 -8.47
CA THR A 253 -11.48 6.56 -7.88
C THR A 253 -12.62 6.88 -8.86
N VAL A 254 -12.54 8.01 -9.58
CA VAL A 254 -13.52 8.37 -10.64
C VAL A 254 -13.55 7.31 -11.74
N VAL A 255 -12.40 6.87 -12.25
CA VAL A 255 -12.31 5.84 -13.29
C VAL A 255 -12.85 4.50 -12.80
N MET A 256 -12.56 4.11 -11.54
CA MET A 256 -13.14 2.90 -10.96
C MET A 256 -14.66 2.94 -10.90
N HIS A 257 -15.26 4.07 -10.49
CA HIS A 257 -16.72 4.25 -10.55
C HIS A 257 -17.25 4.11 -11.97
N LEU A 258 -16.64 4.80 -12.94
CA LEU A 258 -17.07 4.76 -14.33
C LEU A 258 -16.94 3.37 -14.98
N LEU A 259 -15.92 2.60 -14.63
CA LEU A 259 -15.74 1.22 -15.11
C LEU A 259 -16.86 0.28 -14.66
N THR A 260 -17.60 0.63 -13.61
CA THR A 260 -18.78 -0.13 -13.14
C THR A 260 -20.12 0.41 -13.61
N THR A 261 -20.14 1.59 -14.25
CA THR A 261 -21.38 2.21 -14.76
C THR A 261 -21.47 2.22 -16.27
N ILE A 262 -20.33 2.34 -16.95
CA ILE A 262 -20.22 2.29 -18.41
C ILE A 262 -19.84 0.86 -18.82
N PRO A 263 -20.57 0.22 -19.74
CA PRO A 263 -20.22 -1.10 -20.24
C PRO A 263 -18.77 -1.16 -20.73
N LEU A 264 -18.02 -2.20 -20.35
CA LEU A 264 -16.59 -2.34 -20.71
C LEU A 264 -16.36 -2.34 -22.23
N SER A 265 -17.33 -2.80 -23.02
CA SER A 265 -17.32 -2.72 -24.49
C SER A 265 -17.20 -1.28 -25.01
N SER A 266 -17.72 -0.31 -24.26
CA SER A 266 -17.72 1.11 -24.63
C SER A 266 -16.42 1.82 -24.25
N TRP A 267 -15.45 1.13 -23.66
CA TRP A 267 -14.12 1.65 -23.38
C TRP A 267 -13.13 1.39 -24.52
N HIS A 268 -13.60 1.11 -25.73
CA HIS A 268 -12.75 0.92 -26.90
C HIS A 268 -12.06 2.22 -27.31
N ARG A 269 -10.82 2.15 -27.83
CA ARG A 269 -10.02 3.32 -28.25
C ARG A 269 -10.74 4.29 -29.19
N ALA A 270 -11.68 3.81 -30.01
CA ALA A 270 -12.50 4.66 -30.88
C ALA A 270 -13.34 5.70 -30.11
N HIS A 271 -13.71 5.41 -28.86
CA HIS A 271 -14.51 6.27 -27.98
C HIS A 271 -13.65 7.00 -26.94
N MET A 272 -12.32 7.04 -27.11
CA MET A 272 -11.42 7.58 -26.09
C MET A 272 -11.74 9.02 -25.70
N VAL A 273 -12.07 9.90 -26.66
CA VAL A 273 -12.46 11.28 -26.38
C VAL A 273 -13.76 11.36 -25.58
N GLU A 274 -14.75 10.51 -25.89
CA GLU A 274 -15.98 10.40 -25.12
C GLU A 274 -15.69 9.96 -23.69
N ARG A 275 -14.81 8.97 -23.49
CA ARG A 275 -14.40 8.50 -22.15
C ARG A 275 -13.63 9.56 -21.36
N LEU A 276 -12.79 10.36 -22.00
CA LEU A 276 -12.15 11.50 -21.34
C LEU A 276 -13.19 12.54 -20.88
N ASN A 277 -14.19 12.84 -21.73
CA ASN A 277 -15.29 13.72 -21.37
C ASN A 277 -16.16 13.17 -20.24
N ASP A 278 -16.41 11.86 -20.20
CA ASP A 278 -17.15 11.23 -19.09
C ASP A 278 -16.40 11.35 -17.76
N ILE A 279 -15.07 11.23 -17.78
CA ILE A 279 -14.23 11.42 -16.59
C ILE A 279 -14.33 12.87 -16.10
N LEU A 280 -14.17 13.85 -16.99
CA LEU A 280 -14.33 15.27 -16.65
C LEU A 280 -15.73 15.58 -16.13
N HIS A 281 -16.76 15.07 -16.81
CA HIS A 281 -18.15 15.27 -16.41
C HIS A 281 -18.40 14.67 -15.02
N TYR A 282 -17.97 13.43 -14.77
CA TYR A 282 -18.12 12.79 -13.48
C TYR A 282 -17.39 13.57 -12.37
N LEU A 283 -16.16 14.01 -12.63
CA LEU A 283 -15.39 14.83 -11.70
C LEU A 283 -16.10 16.16 -11.40
N HIS A 284 -16.63 16.83 -12.42
CA HIS A 284 -17.42 18.06 -12.26
C HIS A 284 -18.64 17.83 -11.37
N ARG A 285 -19.40 16.75 -11.59
CA ARG A 285 -20.55 16.38 -10.75
C ARG A 285 -20.14 16.10 -9.31
N CYS A 286 -18.95 15.51 -9.09
CA CYS A 286 -18.40 15.31 -7.75
C CYS A 286 -18.07 16.66 -7.08
N LEU A 287 -17.52 17.62 -7.81
CA LEU A 287 -17.22 18.97 -7.32
C LEU A 287 -18.49 19.76 -6.97
N GLU A 288 -19.52 19.71 -7.82
CA GLU A 288 -20.82 20.35 -7.55
C GLU A 288 -21.43 19.82 -6.25
N ARG A 289 -21.31 18.51 -6.01
CA ARG A 289 -21.82 17.84 -4.81
C ARG A 289 -20.86 17.88 -3.63
N LYS A 290 -19.61 18.31 -3.84
CA LYS A 290 -18.50 18.21 -2.88
C LYS A 290 -18.31 16.79 -2.34
N GLN A 291 -18.56 15.80 -3.19
CA GLN A 291 -18.61 14.39 -2.82
C GLN A 291 -17.94 13.52 -3.86
N LEU A 292 -16.90 12.81 -3.45
CA LEU A 292 -16.30 11.70 -4.18
C LEU A 292 -16.12 10.54 -3.20
N HIS A 293 -17.02 9.57 -3.24
CA HIS A 293 -16.97 8.43 -2.34
C HIS A 293 -15.87 7.43 -2.72
N HIS A 294 -15.13 6.93 -1.73
CA HIS A 294 -14.14 5.87 -1.91
C HIS A 294 -14.78 4.64 -2.57
N PHE A 295 -14.11 4.09 -3.59
CA PHE A 295 -14.75 3.12 -4.47
C PHE A 295 -15.01 1.76 -3.81
N LEU A 296 -14.09 1.24 -2.98
CA LEU A 296 -14.17 -0.12 -2.42
C LEU A 296 -14.97 -0.25 -1.11
N LEU A 297 -15.42 0.86 -0.54
CA LEU A 297 -16.09 0.89 0.77
C LEU A 297 -17.56 1.24 0.57
N GLY A 298 -18.48 0.43 1.08
CA GLY A 298 -19.93 0.69 1.02
C GLY A 298 -20.55 0.67 -0.37
N ASN A 299 -19.77 0.36 -1.41
CA ASN A 299 -20.22 0.40 -2.79
C ASN A 299 -20.68 -0.98 -3.26
N LYS A 300 -21.97 -1.10 -3.57
CA LYS A 300 -22.60 -2.35 -4.03
C LYS A 300 -22.21 -2.76 -5.46
N ARG A 301 -21.52 -1.88 -6.21
CA ARG A 301 -21.08 -2.15 -7.59
C ARG A 301 -19.69 -2.76 -7.67
N VAL A 302 -19.00 -2.94 -6.54
CA VAL A 302 -17.70 -3.60 -6.53
C VAL A 302 -17.85 -5.04 -7.03
N PRO A 303 -17.03 -5.50 -7.99
CA PRO A 303 -17.07 -6.88 -8.49
C PRO A 303 -16.95 -7.92 -7.36
N ALA A 304 -17.79 -8.95 -7.38
CA ALA A 304 -17.83 -9.99 -6.35
C ALA A 304 -16.53 -10.79 -6.27
N GLU A 305 -15.77 -10.85 -7.36
CA GLU A 305 -14.45 -11.51 -7.47
C GLU A 305 -13.40 -10.90 -6.54
N LEU A 306 -13.62 -9.69 -6.01
CA LEU A 306 -12.71 -9.04 -5.08
C LEU A 306 -12.85 -9.50 -3.64
N LEU A 307 -13.87 -10.31 -3.33
CA LEU A 307 -14.07 -10.95 -2.02
C LEU A 307 -13.93 -9.96 -0.85
N LEU A 308 -14.58 -8.80 -0.95
CA LEU A 308 -14.53 -7.77 0.08
C LEU A 308 -15.00 -8.32 1.44
N PRO A 309 -14.30 -8.01 2.55
CA PRO A 309 -14.79 -8.35 3.88
C PRO A 309 -16.19 -7.76 4.15
N PRO A 310 -17.04 -8.42 4.95
CA PRO A 310 -18.39 -7.91 5.26
C PRO A 310 -18.40 -6.47 5.78
N ALA A 311 -17.44 -6.12 6.64
CA ALA A 311 -17.29 -4.76 7.18
C ALA A 311 -17.04 -3.70 6.10
N PHE A 312 -16.42 -4.06 4.96
CA PHE A 312 -16.20 -3.17 3.83
C PHE A 312 -17.46 -3.00 2.99
N GLN A 313 -18.24 -4.07 2.84
CA GLN A 313 -19.50 -4.04 2.09
C GLN A 313 -20.57 -3.18 2.79
N THR A 314 -20.60 -3.19 4.13
CA THR A 314 -21.58 -2.45 4.93
C THR A 314 -21.07 -1.10 5.45
N ALA A 315 -19.81 -0.74 5.18
CA ALA A 315 -19.25 0.54 5.62
C ALA A 315 -19.99 1.72 4.98
N SER A 316 -20.05 2.85 5.68
CA SER A 316 -20.37 4.12 5.05
C SER A 316 -19.20 4.53 4.15
N PRO A 317 -19.42 4.83 2.84
CA PRO A 317 -18.34 5.18 1.95
C PRO A 317 -17.69 6.50 2.36
N PRO A 318 -16.39 6.52 2.70
CA PRO A 318 -15.69 7.75 3.03
C PRO A 318 -15.66 8.73 1.85
N ASN A 319 -15.82 10.03 2.14
CA ASN A 319 -15.83 11.08 1.12
C ASN A 319 -14.42 11.66 0.93
N LEU A 320 -13.77 11.34 -0.18
CA LEU A 320 -12.44 11.86 -0.54
C LEU A 320 -12.42 13.40 -0.70
N PHE A 321 -13.57 14.02 -0.95
CA PHE A 321 -13.72 15.48 -1.02
C PHE A 321 -14.17 16.10 0.32
N GLN A 322 -13.99 15.40 1.44
CA GLN A 322 -14.39 15.91 2.76
C GLN A 322 -13.78 17.28 3.07
N HIS A 323 -12.49 17.48 2.80
CA HIS A 323 -11.83 18.77 2.98
C HIS A 323 -12.47 19.89 2.11
N MET A 324 -12.86 19.58 0.87
CA MET A 324 -13.59 20.52 -0.01
C MET A 324 -15.02 20.78 0.46
N ALA A 325 -15.64 19.81 1.15
CA ALA A 325 -16.95 19.98 1.75
C ALA A 325 -16.90 20.94 2.95
N GLN A 326 -15.81 20.92 3.71
CA GLN A 326 -15.60 21.72 4.91
C GLN A 326 -15.00 23.10 4.62
N GLU A 327 -14.09 23.20 3.65
CA GLU A 327 -13.31 24.42 3.36
C GLU A 327 -13.71 25.03 2.03
N GLN A 328 -14.29 26.24 2.09
CA GLN A 328 -14.76 26.95 0.90
C GLN A 328 -13.61 27.34 -0.04
N ASP A 329 -12.45 27.70 0.50
CA ASP A 329 -11.29 28.08 -0.30
C ASP A 329 -10.69 26.90 -1.06
N ALA A 330 -10.62 25.72 -0.43
CA ALA A 330 -10.20 24.48 -1.08
C ALA A 330 -11.15 24.11 -2.23
N HIS A 331 -12.46 24.23 -2.02
CA HIS A 331 -13.46 24.00 -3.07
C HIS A 331 -13.35 25.01 -4.22
N ALA A 332 -13.18 26.29 -3.92
CA ALA A 332 -13.01 27.33 -4.93
C ALA A 332 -11.72 27.12 -5.74
N GLN A 333 -10.63 26.69 -5.09
CA GLN A 333 -9.39 26.31 -5.77
C GLN A 333 -9.59 25.10 -6.68
N ALA A 334 -10.30 24.08 -6.22
CA ALA A 334 -10.63 22.90 -7.03
C ALA A 334 -11.47 23.24 -8.27
N LEU A 335 -12.44 24.16 -8.15
CA LEU A 335 -13.21 24.64 -9.31
C LEU A 335 -12.34 25.40 -10.32
N ARG A 336 -11.41 26.25 -9.85
CA ARG A 336 -10.46 26.95 -10.73
C ARG A 336 -9.54 25.98 -11.46
N ASP A 337 -9.02 24.99 -10.75
CA ASP A 337 -8.14 23.98 -11.35
C ASP A 337 -8.89 23.06 -12.31
N PHE A 338 -10.16 22.76 -12.03
CA PHE A 338 -11.03 22.03 -12.95
C PHE A 338 -11.24 22.79 -14.25
N GLY A 339 -11.49 24.11 -14.20
CA GLY A 339 -11.61 24.92 -15.41
C GLY A 339 -10.36 24.84 -16.30
N LYS A 340 -9.17 24.97 -15.68
CA LYS A 340 -7.89 24.79 -16.41
C LYS A 340 -7.71 23.39 -16.97
N LEU A 341 -8.23 22.36 -16.30
CA LEU A 341 -8.15 20.98 -16.75
C LEU A 341 -9.04 20.74 -17.97
N GLN A 342 -10.19 21.41 -18.04
CA GLN A 342 -11.12 21.31 -19.17
C GLN A 342 -10.59 22.02 -20.43
N ASP A 343 -9.78 23.07 -20.25
CA ASP A 343 -9.20 23.85 -21.36
C ASP A 343 -7.92 23.23 -21.97
N ARG A 344 -7.34 22.21 -21.31
CA ARG A 344 -6.12 21.50 -21.74
C ARG A 344 -6.47 20.26 -22.55
#